data_AF-A0A9D8ISA4-F1
#
_entry.id   AF-A0A9D8ISA4-F1
#
_cell.length_a   1.000
_cell.length_b   1.000
_cell.length_c   1.000
_cell.angle_alpha   90.00
_cell.angle_beta   90.00
_cell.angle_gamma   90.00
#
_symmetry.space_group_name_H-M   'P 1'
#
loop_
_entity.id
_entity.type
_entity.pdbx_description
1 polymer ?
#
loop_
_entity_poly.entity_id
_entity_poly.type
_entity_poly.pdbx_seq_one_letter_code
_entity_poly.pdbx_strand_id
1 'polypeptide(L)'
;MQAILFGVLAGVAWGVGELCTKLVLRSGQVGPVSAIAVRTAVALPLLVLAWFAATRGLLEPLGVAASREPAWWRADTKTLLLLILGSGLSAGALGVGFFYLGIAAGDLSKVKPIAFSLAPAIAVVLAWMILGEAMSVRKIASVAMILAGVVLLTTAA
;
A
#
# COMPACT_ATOMS: atom_id res chain seq x y z
N MET A 1 -7.97 16.38 8.32
CA MET A 1 -8.60 15.33 9.16
C MET A 1 -8.90 14.06 8.36
N GLN A 2 -9.59 14.15 7.21
CA GLN A 2 -9.96 12.97 6.39
C GLN A 2 -8.75 12.10 5.95
N ALA A 3 -7.63 12.70 5.52
CA ALA A 3 -6.44 11.94 5.12
C ALA A 3 -5.86 11.07 6.25
N ILE A 4 -5.84 11.59 7.49
CA ILE A 4 -5.37 10.83 8.66
C ILE A 4 -6.35 9.69 8.96
N LEU A 5 -7.66 9.94 8.89
CA LEU A 5 -8.68 8.91 9.08
C LEU A 5 -8.52 7.77 8.06
N PHE A 6 -8.36 8.08 6.77
CA PHE A 6 -8.12 7.05 5.75
C PHE A 6 -6.80 6.31 5.96
N GLY A 7 -5.75 7.00 6.41
CA GLY A 7 -4.49 6.37 6.78
C GLY A 7 -4.67 5.36 7.92
N VAL A 8 -5.42 5.72 8.96
CA VAL A 8 -5.73 4.82 10.10
C VAL A 8 -6.56 3.62 9.63
N LEU A 9 -7.63 3.84 8.87
CA LEU A 9 -8.48 2.77 8.35
C LEU A 9 -7.71 1.82 7.43
N ALA A 10 -6.85 2.36 6.55
CA ALA A 10 -5.96 1.56 5.72
C ALA A 10 -5.00 0.74 6.58
N GLY A 11 -4.42 1.34 7.62
CA GLY A 11 -3.54 0.66 8.57
C GLY A 11 -4.23 -0.53 9.26
N VAL A 12 -5.47 -0.35 9.73
CA VAL A 12 -6.28 -1.42 10.33
C VAL A 12 -6.59 -2.51 9.32
N ALA A 13 -7.04 -2.16 8.11
CA ALA A 13 -7.39 -3.12 7.07
C ALA A 13 -6.18 -3.98 6.65
N TRP A 14 -5.01 -3.36 6.42
CA TRP A 14 -3.76 -4.09 6.16
C TRP A 14 -3.27 -4.86 7.39
N GLY A 15 -3.52 -4.34 8.60
CA GLY A 15 -3.29 -5.03 9.87
C GLY A 15 -3.95 -6.41 9.92
N VAL A 16 -5.27 -6.40 9.87
CA VAL A 16 -6.12 -7.60 9.95
C VAL A 16 -5.90 -8.51 8.73
N GLY A 17 -5.91 -7.93 7.52
CA GLY A 17 -5.78 -8.68 6.28
C GLY A 17 -4.49 -9.51 6.21
N GLU A 18 -3.34 -8.95 6.59
CA GLU A 18 -2.08 -9.71 6.51
C GLU A 18 -1.92 -10.75 7.61
N LEU A 19 -2.59 -10.58 8.75
CA LEU A 19 -2.69 -11.65 9.74
C LEU A 19 -3.47 -12.83 9.15
N CYS A 20 -4.63 -12.59 8.54
CA CYS A 20 -5.41 -13.62 7.86
C CYS A 20 -4.59 -14.30 6.76
N THR A 21 -3.87 -13.53 5.94
CA THR A 21 -2.97 -14.09 4.92
C THR A 21 -1.93 -15.00 5.55
N LYS A 22 -1.24 -14.56 6.62
CA LYS A 22 -0.23 -15.38 7.28
C LYS A 22 -0.81 -16.68 7.83
N LEU A 23 -2.03 -16.65 8.37
CA LEU A 23 -2.74 -17.85 8.84
C LEU A 23 -3.02 -18.83 7.68
N VAL A 24 -3.48 -18.31 6.54
CA VAL A 24 -3.72 -19.10 5.33
C VAL A 24 -2.43 -19.72 4.81
N LEU A 25 -1.33 -18.96 4.76
CA LEU A 25 -0.03 -19.49 4.32
C LEU A 25 0.51 -20.56 5.29
N ARG A 26 0.31 -20.38 6.60
CA ARG A 26 0.70 -21.37 7.62
C ARG A 26 -0.09 -22.68 7.55
N SER A 27 -1.29 -22.67 6.97
CA SER A 27 -2.06 -23.90 6.77
C SER A 27 -1.39 -24.91 5.83
N GLY A 28 -0.46 -24.45 4.98
CA GLY A 28 0.17 -25.26 3.94
C GLY A 28 -0.73 -25.59 2.74
N GLN A 29 -2.03 -25.25 2.79
CA GLN A 29 -3.00 -25.55 1.73
C GLN A 29 -3.03 -24.51 0.62
N VAL A 30 -2.53 -23.29 0.89
CA VAL A 30 -2.54 -22.17 -0.05
C VAL A 30 -1.15 -21.57 -0.12
N GLY A 31 -0.60 -21.51 -1.34
CA GLY A 31 0.69 -20.88 -1.60
C GLY A 31 0.61 -19.34 -1.69
N PRO A 32 1.74 -18.62 -1.59
CA PRO A 32 1.79 -17.16 -1.63
C PRO A 32 1.20 -16.58 -2.92
N VAL A 33 1.53 -17.17 -4.07
CA VAL A 33 1.00 -16.71 -5.37
C VAL A 33 -0.51 -16.94 -5.47
N SER A 34 -1.01 -18.08 -4.99
CA SER A 34 -2.45 -18.37 -4.96
C SER A 34 -3.19 -17.41 -4.04
N ALA A 35 -2.63 -17.08 -2.87
CA ALA A 35 -3.19 -16.09 -1.96
C ALA A 35 -3.31 -14.71 -2.62
N ILE A 36 -2.29 -14.27 -3.37
CA ILE A 36 -2.34 -13.02 -4.14
C ILE A 36 -3.42 -13.06 -5.22
N ALA A 37 -3.51 -14.16 -5.97
CA ALA A 37 -4.48 -14.31 -7.04
C ALA A 37 -5.91 -14.24 -6.50
N VAL A 38 -6.22 -15.00 -5.44
CA VAL A 38 -7.54 -14.98 -4.79
C VAL A 38 -7.84 -13.61 -4.19
N ARG A 39 -6.90 -13.00 -3.46
CA ARG A 39 -7.04 -11.64 -2.92
C ARG A 39 -7.39 -10.65 -4.02
N THR A 40 -6.67 -10.67 -5.13
CA THR A 40 -6.88 -9.75 -6.25
C THR A 40 -8.22 -9.99 -6.91
N ALA A 41 -8.61 -11.27 -7.09
CA ALA A 41 -9.90 -11.63 -7.65
C ALA A 41 -11.09 -11.17 -6.78
N VAL A 42 -10.93 -11.18 -5.46
CA VAL A 42 -11.95 -10.66 -4.51
C VAL A 42 -11.95 -9.13 -4.48
N ALA A 43 -10.78 -8.50 -4.47
CA ALA A 43 -10.67 -7.05 -4.36
C ALA A 43 -11.11 -6.32 -5.64
N LEU A 44 -10.79 -6.87 -6.83
CA LEU A 44 -11.00 -6.19 -8.11
C LEU A 44 -12.46 -5.81 -8.36
N PRO A 45 -13.47 -6.70 -8.20
CA PRO A 45 -14.88 -6.33 -8.37
C PRO A 45 -15.30 -5.19 -7.44
N LEU A 46 -14.86 -5.21 -6.18
CA LEU A 46 -15.18 -4.16 -5.21
C LEU A 46 -14.56 -2.82 -5.60
N LEU A 47 -13.31 -2.83 -6.07
CA LEU A 47 -12.63 -1.64 -6.55
C LEU A 47 -13.25 -1.10 -7.84
N VAL A 48 -13.68 -1.97 -8.76
CA VAL A 48 -14.40 -1.59 -9.98
C VAL A 48 -15.75 -0.96 -9.64
N LEU A 49 -16.49 -1.52 -8.68
CA LEU A 49 -17.75 -0.94 -8.21
C LEU A 49 -17.53 0.43 -7.55
N ALA A 50 -16.50 0.57 -6.72
CA ALA A 50 -16.15 1.84 -6.09
C ALA A 50 -15.76 2.90 -7.14
N TRP A 51 -14.93 2.53 -8.13
CA TRP A 51 -14.58 3.40 -9.25
C TRP A 51 -15.79 3.80 -10.10
N PHE A 52 -16.70 2.86 -10.39
CA PHE A 52 -17.93 3.15 -11.10
C PHE A 52 -18.83 4.11 -10.30
N ALA A 53 -18.99 3.89 -9.00
CA ALA A 53 -19.75 4.80 -8.13
C ALA A 53 -19.13 6.21 -8.10
N ALA A 54 -17.80 6.31 -8.00
CA ALA A 54 -17.08 7.57 -7.99
C ALA A 54 -17.22 8.33 -9.33
N THR A 55 -17.08 7.65 -10.47
CA THR A 55 -17.24 8.28 -11.80
C THR A 55 -18.68 8.75 -12.09
N ARG A 56 -19.67 8.15 -11.42
CA ARG A 56 -21.09 8.53 -11.51
C ARG A 56 -21.50 9.59 -10.48
N GLY A 57 -20.59 10.05 -9.61
CA GLY A 57 -20.89 11.01 -8.55
C GLY A 57 -21.74 10.42 -7.42
N LEU A 58 -21.91 9.09 -7.35
CA LEU A 58 -22.72 8.44 -6.31
C LEU A 58 -22.08 8.56 -4.92
N LEU A 59 -20.78 8.88 -4.86
CA LEU A 59 -20.04 9.10 -3.62
C LEU A 59 -20.02 10.58 -3.19
N GLU A 60 -20.56 11.52 -3.99
CA GLU A 60 -20.66 12.95 -3.64
C GLU A 60 -21.35 13.23 -2.29
N PRO A 61 -22.44 12.53 -1.90
CA PRO A 61 -23.08 12.74 -0.60
C PRO A 61 -22.18 12.42 0.60
N LEU A 62 -21.13 11.62 0.40
CA LEU A 62 -20.19 11.24 1.45
C LEU A 62 -19.12 12.33 1.70
N GLY A 63 -19.06 13.38 0.86
CA GLY A 63 -18.17 14.53 1.06
C GLY A 63 -16.67 14.18 1.07
N VAL A 64 -16.28 13.14 0.33
CA VAL A 64 -14.90 12.64 0.30
C VAL A 64 -14.12 13.28 -0.86
N ALA A 65 -12.83 13.55 -0.68
CA ALA A 65 -12.00 14.19 -1.73
C ALA A 65 -11.99 13.44 -3.10
N ALA A 66 -12.37 12.16 -3.14
CA ALA A 66 -12.47 11.31 -4.33
C ALA A 66 -13.91 11.14 -4.87
N SER A 67 -14.82 12.06 -4.55
CA SER A 67 -16.26 11.92 -4.87
C SER A 67 -16.60 11.87 -6.35
N ARG A 68 -15.73 12.43 -7.21
CA ARG A 68 -15.90 12.44 -8.66
C ARG A 68 -14.56 12.28 -9.38
N GLU A 69 -14.32 11.08 -9.87
CA GLU A 69 -13.06 10.70 -10.50
C GLU A 69 -12.98 11.15 -11.99
N PRO A 70 -11.85 11.71 -12.44
CA PRO A 70 -11.62 12.00 -13.85
C PRO A 70 -11.47 10.73 -14.71
N ALA A 71 -11.69 10.87 -16.02
CA ALA A 71 -11.53 9.78 -16.98
C ALA A 71 -10.04 9.46 -17.20
N TRP A 72 -9.47 8.57 -16.38
CA TRP A 72 -8.04 8.22 -16.39
C TRP A 72 -7.51 7.78 -17.76
N TRP A 73 -8.35 7.15 -18.60
CA TRP A 73 -7.99 6.70 -19.94
C TRP A 73 -7.78 7.85 -20.95
N ARG A 74 -8.06 9.09 -20.56
CA ARG A 74 -7.78 10.31 -21.33
C ARG A 74 -6.50 11.03 -20.88
N ALA A 75 -5.80 10.50 -19.89
CA ALA A 75 -4.53 11.07 -19.44
C ALA A 75 -3.45 10.95 -20.52
N ASP A 76 -2.44 11.82 -20.45
CA ASP A 76 -1.29 11.75 -21.36
C ASP A 76 -0.43 10.50 -21.13
N THR A 77 0.40 10.16 -22.11
CA THR A 77 1.24 8.95 -22.09
C THR A 77 2.13 8.87 -20.85
N LYS A 78 2.73 9.97 -20.39
CA LYS A 78 3.61 9.96 -19.22
C LYS A 78 2.80 9.61 -17.96
N THR A 79 1.62 10.20 -17.81
CA THR A 79 0.71 9.89 -16.69
C THR A 79 0.24 8.43 -16.73
N LEU A 80 -0.12 7.91 -17.90
CA LEU A 80 -0.51 6.51 -18.06
C LEU A 80 0.65 5.55 -17.75
N LEU A 81 1.88 5.89 -18.15
CA LEU A 81 3.06 5.08 -17.81
C LEU A 81 3.35 5.07 -16.30
N LEU A 82 3.23 6.22 -15.62
CA LEU A 82 3.36 6.27 -14.16
C LEU A 82 2.28 5.43 -13.46
N LEU A 83 1.04 5.49 -13.96
CA LEU A 83 -0.06 4.67 -13.46
C LEU A 83 0.20 3.17 -13.67
N ILE A 84 0.54 2.75 -14.88
CA ILE A 84 0.70 1.34 -15.22
C ILE A 84 1.98 0.75 -14.62
N LEU A 85 3.13 1.40 -14.83
CA LEU A 85 4.43 0.86 -14.41
C LEU A 85 4.72 1.15 -12.93
N GLY A 86 4.44 2.37 -12.46
CA GLY A 86 4.66 2.74 -11.07
C GLY A 86 3.63 2.11 -10.14
N SER A 87 2.36 2.44 -10.34
CA SER A 87 1.29 1.96 -9.45
C SER A 87 0.92 0.50 -9.72
N GLY A 88 0.60 0.13 -10.97
CA GLY A 88 0.14 -1.21 -11.32
C GLY A 88 1.22 -2.29 -11.15
N LEU A 89 2.32 -2.16 -11.90
CA LEU A 89 3.37 -3.17 -11.91
C LEU A 89 4.23 -3.12 -10.64
N SER A 90 4.80 -1.96 -10.31
CA SER A 90 5.79 -1.88 -9.23
C SER A 90 5.14 -2.04 -7.85
N ALA A 91 4.15 -1.21 -7.51
CA ALA A 91 3.47 -1.30 -6.22
C ALA A 91 2.47 -2.47 -6.16
N GLY A 92 1.62 -2.61 -7.19
CA GLY A 92 0.52 -3.58 -7.20
C GLY A 92 0.94 -5.03 -7.41
N ALA A 93 1.87 -5.32 -8.32
CA ALA A 93 2.29 -6.69 -8.62
C ALA A 93 3.58 -7.08 -7.89
N LEU A 94 4.68 -6.33 -8.12
CA LEU A 94 6.00 -6.69 -7.57
C LEU A 94 6.05 -6.49 -6.05
N GLY A 95 5.59 -5.34 -5.55
CA GLY A 95 5.57 -5.04 -4.11
C GLY A 95 4.76 -6.06 -3.32
N VAL A 96 3.53 -6.34 -3.76
CA VAL A 96 2.68 -7.38 -3.14
C VAL A 96 3.30 -8.77 -3.31
N GLY A 97 3.85 -9.09 -4.49
CA GLY A 97 4.55 -10.34 -4.78
C GLY A 97 5.67 -10.64 -3.80
N PHE A 98 6.66 -9.74 -3.71
CA PHE A 98 7.79 -9.90 -2.81
C PHE A 98 7.36 -9.89 -1.34
N PHE A 99 6.36 -9.09 -0.97
CA PHE A 99 5.84 -9.10 0.39
C PHE A 99 5.24 -10.46 0.77
N TYR A 100 4.41 -11.06 -0.11
CA TYR A 100 3.77 -12.35 0.14
C TYR A 100 4.77 -13.51 0.17
N LEU A 101 5.76 -13.49 -0.72
CA LEU A 101 6.89 -14.43 -0.66
C LEU A 101 7.67 -14.27 0.65
N GLY A 102 7.91 -13.04 1.08
CA GLY A 102 8.58 -12.74 2.34
C GLY A 102 7.84 -13.29 3.56
N ILE A 103 6.53 -13.03 3.69
CA ILE A 103 5.73 -13.56 4.81
C ILE A 103 5.46 -15.06 4.69
N ALA A 104 5.61 -15.68 3.51
CA ALA A 104 5.62 -17.13 3.40
C ALA A 104 6.91 -17.72 3.98
N ALA A 105 8.05 -17.09 3.70
CA ALA A 105 9.37 -17.55 4.13
C ALA A 105 9.76 -17.14 5.57
N GLY A 106 9.14 -16.11 6.15
CA GLY A 106 9.52 -15.55 7.44
C GLY A 106 8.35 -15.07 8.30
N ASP A 107 8.67 -14.52 9.47
CA ASP A 107 7.66 -14.05 10.41
C ASP A 107 7.03 -12.73 9.96
N LEU A 108 5.70 -12.66 10.08
CA LEU A 108 4.93 -11.46 9.74
C LEU A 108 5.40 -10.25 10.57
N SER A 109 5.75 -10.47 11.85
CA SER A 109 6.26 -9.45 12.77
C SER A 109 7.62 -8.87 12.36
N LYS A 110 8.36 -9.53 11.46
CA LYS A 110 9.64 -9.03 10.94
C LYS A 110 9.48 -8.43 9.56
N VAL A 111 8.88 -9.19 8.64
CA VAL A 111 8.78 -8.80 7.23
C VAL A 111 7.91 -7.55 7.05
N LYS A 112 6.80 -7.44 7.78
CA LYS A 112 5.88 -6.31 7.63
C LYS A 112 6.49 -4.99 8.10
N PRO A 113 7.05 -4.87 9.31
CA PRO A 113 7.73 -3.64 9.72
C PRO A 113 8.87 -3.23 8.78
N ILE A 114 9.64 -4.18 8.24
CA ILE A 114 10.69 -3.86 7.25
C ILE A 114 10.08 -3.23 6.00
N ALA A 115 9.14 -3.91 5.37
CA ALA A 115 8.54 -3.44 4.12
C ALA A 115 7.75 -2.12 4.31
N PHE A 116 6.94 -2.03 5.37
CA PHE A 116 6.01 -0.92 5.60
C PHE A 116 6.66 0.32 6.22
N SER A 117 7.92 0.24 6.64
CA SER A 117 8.69 1.39 7.09
C SER A 117 9.75 1.83 6.09
N LEU A 118 10.31 0.90 5.32
CA LEU A 118 11.22 1.24 4.23
C LEU A 118 10.48 1.96 3.09
N ALA A 119 9.29 1.48 2.71
CA ALA A 119 8.47 2.10 1.67
C ALA A 119 8.19 3.60 1.93
N PRO A 120 7.66 4.02 3.10
CA PRO A 120 7.46 5.44 3.39
C PRO A 120 8.78 6.22 3.49
N ALA A 121 9.88 5.62 3.98
CA ALA A 121 11.18 6.29 3.99
C ALA A 121 11.67 6.62 2.57
N ILE A 122 11.57 5.66 1.65
CA ILE A 122 11.88 5.86 0.23
C ILE A 122 10.92 6.90 -0.38
N ALA A 123 9.62 6.80 -0.10
CA ALA A 123 8.62 7.73 -0.61
C ALA A 123 8.89 9.18 -0.18
N VAL A 124 9.30 9.41 1.07
CA VAL A 124 9.66 10.75 1.57
C VAL A 124 10.88 11.32 0.82
N VAL A 125 11.90 10.50 0.56
CA VAL A 125 13.08 10.93 -0.21
C VAL A 125 12.70 11.25 -1.65
N LEU A 126 11.93 10.36 -2.30
CA LEU A 126 11.48 10.57 -3.68
C LEU A 126 10.53 11.77 -3.80
N ALA A 127 9.65 12.00 -2.82
CA ALA A 127 8.77 13.17 -2.80
C ALA A 127 9.58 14.47 -2.67
N TRP A 128 10.64 14.47 -1.87
CA TRP A 128 11.56 15.62 -1.83
C TRP A 128 12.28 15.84 -3.16
N MET A 129 12.82 14.79 -3.77
CA MET A 129 13.63 14.90 -5.00
C MET A 129 12.80 15.17 -6.27
N ILE A 130 11.63 14.53 -6.38
CA ILE A 130 10.82 14.51 -7.62
C ILE A 130 9.62 15.45 -7.51
N LEU A 131 8.94 15.50 -6.36
CA LEU A 131 7.78 16.36 -6.14
C LEU A 131 8.18 17.74 -5.57
N GLY A 132 9.45 17.93 -5.18
CA GLY A 132 9.95 19.18 -4.61
C GLY A 132 9.44 19.46 -3.19
N GLU A 133 8.94 18.45 -2.46
CA GLU A 133 8.47 18.64 -1.09
C GLU A 133 9.58 19.10 -0.15
N ALA A 134 9.30 20.03 0.76
CA ALA A 134 10.28 20.46 1.74
C ALA A 134 10.75 19.30 2.64
N MET A 135 12.08 19.15 2.76
CA MET A 135 12.73 18.21 3.66
C MET A 135 13.27 18.95 4.89
N SER A 136 12.47 19.00 5.95
CA SER A 136 12.89 19.60 7.22
C SER A 136 13.72 18.64 8.06
N VAL A 137 14.56 19.18 8.94
CA VAL A 137 15.32 18.40 9.93
C VAL A 137 14.38 17.50 10.77
N ARG A 138 13.17 17.98 11.09
CA ARG A 138 12.16 17.19 11.80
C ARG A 138 11.69 15.99 10.98
N LYS A 139 11.47 16.14 9.67
CA LYS A 139 11.08 15.05 8.77
C LYS A 139 12.18 13.99 8.70
N ILE A 140 13.44 14.43 8.56
CA ILE A 140 14.62 13.55 8.56
C ILE A 140 14.72 12.76 9.87
N ALA A 141 14.66 13.45 11.01
CA ALA A 141 14.72 12.80 12.33
C ALA A 141 13.58 11.79 12.53
N SER A 142 12.37 12.11 12.06
CA SER A 142 11.22 11.20 12.15
C SER A 142 11.43 9.93 11.33
N VAL A 143 11.92 10.04 10.09
CA VAL A 143 12.27 8.88 9.26
C VAL A 143 13.35 8.04 9.93
N ALA A 144 14.39 8.67 10.47
CA ALA A 144 15.45 7.96 11.18
C ALA A 144 14.92 7.19 12.40
N MET A 145 14.04 7.79 13.19
CA MET A 145 13.40 7.13 14.34
C MET A 145 12.52 5.94 13.92
N ILE A 146 11.77 6.06 12.83
CA ILE A 146 10.96 4.94 12.30
C ILE A 146 11.86 3.77 11.91
N LEU A 147 12.94 4.03 11.17
CA LEU A 147 13.88 2.99 10.76
C LEU A 147 14.60 2.35 11.96
N ALA A 148 15.04 3.15 12.93
CA ALA A 148 15.63 2.64 14.16
C ALA A 148 14.66 1.75 14.95
N GLY A 149 13.39 2.16 15.08
CA GLY A 149 12.35 1.36 15.72
C GLY A 149 12.12 0.02 15.03
N VAL A 150 12.18 -0.01 13.69
CA VAL A 150 12.04 -1.26 12.91
C VAL A 150 13.24 -2.18 13.11
N VAL A 151 14.45 -1.63 13.13
CA VAL A 151 15.66 -2.42 13.44
C VAL A 151 15.51 -3.05 14.81
N LEU A 152 15.15 -2.27 15.84
CA LEU A 152 14.94 -2.79 17.20
C LEU A 152 13.85 -3.87 17.25
N LEU A 153 12.71 -3.66 16.59
CA LEU A 153 11.61 -4.63 16.56
C LEU A 153 11.99 -5.94 15.86
N THR A 154 12.82 -5.86 14.82
CA THR A 154 13.16 -7.02 13.98
C THR A 154 14.33 -7.84 14.52
N THR A 155 15.20 -7.22 15.32
CA THR A 155 16.33 -7.87 16.01
C THR A 155 16.00 -8.30 17.44
N ALA A 156 14.91 -7.79 18.04
CA ALA A 156 14.37 -8.32 19.29
C ALA A 156 14.00 -9.80 19.09
N ALA A 157 14.57 -10.65 19.96
CA ALA A 157 14.44 -12.11 19.92
C ALA A 157 13.01 -12.57 20.20
#